data_AF-A0A926E703-F1
#
_entry.id   AF-A0A926E703-F1
#
_cell.length_a   1.000
_cell.length_b   1.000
_cell.length_c   1.000
_cell.angle_alpha   90.00
_cell.angle_beta   90.00
_cell.angle_gamma   90.00
#
_symmetry.space_group_name_H-M   'P 1'
#
loop_
_entity.id
_entity.type
_entity.pdbx_description
1 polymer ?
#
loop_
_entity_poly.entity_id
_entity_poly.type
_entity_poly.pdbx_seq_one_letter_code
_entity_poly.pdbx_strand_id
1 'polypeptide(L)'
;MKKFIKNPWTLGIGTTVIGSVLLSFVMDWINKVDWLSTLKALLQFVGNAIVAFLNFELKVWWVLVVLALLFAALLIYVKILDTKQKDTPIPFLSYTKDSMLGLSWEWEYSKTYDGKYTISHLHPVCSKCGMRLKQSGMYGLEMECLRCNTTKKWEDHYLTDAQLLIEDNIKKRFLQNQ
;
A
#
# COMPACT_ATOMS: atom_id res chain seq x y z
N MET A 1 13.99 -24.01 10.87
CA MET A 1 15.14 -24.13 9.95
C MET A 1 16.17 -25.22 10.32
N LYS A 2 16.49 -25.49 11.60
CA LYS A 2 17.52 -26.50 11.96
C LYS A 2 17.20 -27.96 11.59
N LYS A 3 15.92 -28.33 11.42
CA LYS A 3 15.51 -29.70 10.99
C LYS A 3 15.73 -29.97 9.50
N PHE A 4 15.64 -28.94 8.64
CA PHE A 4 15.81 -29.08 7.19
C PHE A 4 17.27 -29.30 6.78
N ILE A 5 18.23 -28.72 7.49
CA ILE A 5 19.68 -28.83 7.16
C ILE A 5 20.26 -30.19 7.59
N LYS A 6 19.64 -30.90 8.54
CA LYS A 6 20.14 -32.18 9.08
C LYS A 6 19.58 -33.42 8.36
N ASN A 7 18.80 -33.25 7.28
CA ASN A 7 18.31 -34.38 6.49
C ASN A 7 19.44 -34.88 5.56
N PRO A 8 19.78 -36.20 5.57
CA PRO A 8 20.82 -36.76 4.69
C PRO A 8 20.61 -36.43 3.20
N TRP A 9 19.35 -36.37 2.75
CA TRP A 9 19.01 -36.04 1.37
C TRP A 9 19.32 -34.58 1.00
N THR A 10 19.08 -33.64 1.92
CA THR A 10 19.40 -32.23 1.69
C THR A 10 20.88 -31.94 1.78
N LEU A 11 21.63 -32.70 2.59
CA LEU A 11 23.09 -32.63 2.64
C LEU A 11 23.70 -33.18 1.35
N GLY A 12 23.22 -34.33 0.85
CA GLY A 12 23.67 -34.90 -0.41
C GLY A 12 23.46 -33.93 -1.58
N ILE A 13 22.22 -33.48 -1.79
CA ILE A 13 21.88 -32.55 -2.89
C ILE A 13 22.62 -31.21 -2.72
N GLY A 14 22.69 -30.69 -1.49
CA GLY A 14 23.42 -29.45 -1.19
C GLY A 14 24.90 -29.53 -1.54
N THR A 15 25.57 -30.64 -1.18
CA THR A 15 27.01 -30.82 -1.50
C THR A 15 27.26 -30.98 -2.99
N THR A 16 26.40 -31.66 -3.75
CA THR A 16 26.55 -31.76 -5.21
C THR A 16 26.30 -30.45 -5.93
N VAL A 17 25.30 -29.65 -5.52
CA VAL A 17 25.00 -28.37 -6.17
C VAL A 17 26.08 -27.33 -5.83
N ILE A 18 26.52 -27.27 -4.57
CA ILE A 18 27.58 -26.34 -4.17
C ILE A 18 28.93 -26.80 -4.74
N GLY A 19 29.19 -28.11 -4.75
CA GLY A 19 30.41 -28.70 -5.29
C GLY A 19 30.54 -28.50 -6.80
N SER A 20 29.46 -28.65 -7.57
CA SER A 20 29.50 -28.43 -9.03
C SER A 20 29.72 -26.95 -9.37
N VAL A 21 29.07 -26.03 -8.65
CA VAL A 21 29.28 -24.59 -8.85
C VAL A 21 30.71 -24.18 -8.49
N LEU A 22 31.26 -24.69 -7.39
CA LEU A 22 32.64 -24.42 -7.00
C LEU A 22 33.65 -25.03 -7.98
N LEU A 23 33.42 -26.25 -8.46
CA LEU A 23 34.26 -26.87 -9.49
C LEU A 23 34.20 -26.11 -10.83
N SER A 24 33.04 -25.62 -11.23
CA SER A 24 32.91 -24.75 -12.41
C SER A 24 33.68 -23.44 -12.24
N PHE A 25 33.60 -22.79 -11.08
CA PHE A 25 34.37 -21.57 -10.78
C PHE A 25 35.88 -21.82 -10.76
N VAL A 26 36.33 -22.95 -10.20
CA VAL A 26 37.75 -23.33 -10.17
C VAL A 26 38.25 -23.67 -11.59
N MET A 27 37.44 -24.36 -12.40
CA MET A 27 37.76 -24.64 -13.80
C MET A 27 37.79 -23.36 -14.66
N ASP A 28 36.87 -22.41 -14.44
CA ASP A 28 36.88 -21.10 -15.10
C ASP A 28 38.11 -20.28 -14.71
N TRP A 29 38.54 -20.37 -13.45
CA TRP A 29 39.73 -19.68 -12.94
C TRP A 29 41.03 -20.27 -13.50
N ILE A 30 41.12 -21.59 -13.64
CA ILE A 30 42.31 -22.29 -14.16
C ILE A 30 42.43 -22.11 -15.68
N ASN A 31 41.32 -22.04 -16.42
CA ASN A 31 41.37 -22.06 -17.88
C ASN A 31 41.65 -20.71 -18.55
N LYS A 32 41.81 -19.59 -17.82
CA LYS A 32 42.24 -18.28 -18.37
C LYS A 32 41.61 -17.97 -19.75
N VAL A 33 40.33 -18.28 -19.91
CA VAL A 33 39.62 -18.01 -21.16
C VAL A 33 39.43 -16.50 -21.22
N ASP A 34 39.88 -15.88 -22.31
CA ASP A 34 39.74 -14.47 -22.60
C ASP A 34 38.24 -14.07 -22.62
N TRP A 35 37.65 -13.85 -21.45
CA TRP A 35 36.27 -13.37 -21.27
C TRP A 35 36.03 -12.07 -22.04
N LEU A 36 37.09 -11.29 -22.26
CA LEU A 36 37.09 -10.10 -23.09
C LEU A 36 36.77 -10.40 -24.56
N SER A 37 37.21 -11.54 -25.11
CA SER A 37 36.96 -11.90 -26.50
C SER A 37 35.51 -12.32 -26.74
N THR A 38 34.94 -13.10 -25.81
CA THR A 38 33.53 -13.51 -25.83
C THR A 38 32.61 -12.32 -25.59
N LEU A 39 32.95 -11.43 -24.65
CA LEU A 39 32.20 -10.21 -24.39
C LEU A 39 32.26 -9.24 -25.57
N LYS A 40 33.41 -9.11 -26.25
CA LYS A 40 33.57 -8.29 -27.45
C LYS A 40 32.77 -8.83 -28.63
N ALA A 41 32.73 -10.15 -28.82
CA ALA A 41 31.91 -10.79 -29.85
C ALA A 41 30.41 -10.56 -29.60
N LEU A 42 29.96 -10.69 -28.36
CA LEU A 42 28.59 -10.36 -27.96
C LEU A 42 28.26 -8.87 -28.17
N LEU A 43 29.16 -7.97 -27.79
CA LEU A 43 29.00 -6.52 -27.99
C LEU A 43 28.93 -6.15 -29.48
N GLN A 44 29.77 -6.75 -30.33
CA GLN A 44 29.71 -6.55 -31.79
C GLN A 44 28.43 -7.12 -32.39
N PHE A 45 27.96 -8.27 -31.91
CA PHE A 45 26.69 -8.86 -32.35
C PHE A 45 25.50 -7.97 -32.00
N VAL A 46 25.44 -7.48 -30.76
CA VAL A 46 24.39 -6.57 -30.30
C VAL A 46 24.48 -5.22 -31.03
N GLY A 47 25.68 -4.68 -31.21
CA GLY A 47 25.89 -3.44 -31.96
C GLY A 47 25.45 -3.55 -33.42
N ASN A 48 25.82 -4.64 -34.10
CA ASN A 48 25.40 -4.88 -35.49
C ASN A 48 23.89 -5.12 -35.60
N ALA A 49 23.28 -5.79 -34.63
CA ALA A 49 21.83 -5.99 -34.58
C ALA A 49 21.08 -4.66 -34.40
N ILE A 50 21.59 -3.77 -33.53
CA ILE A 50 21.05 -2.42 -33.33
C ILE A 50 21.19 -1.57 -34.59
N VAL A 51 22.37 -1.58 -35.23
CA VAL A 51 22.62 -0.83 -36.48
C VAL A 51 21.77 -1.37 -37.63
N ALA A 52 21.56 -2.69 -37.71
CA ALA A 52 20.64 -3.29 -38.67
C ALA A 52 19.19 -2.88 -38.39
N PHE A 53 18.78 -2.84 -37.12
CA PHE A 53 17.44 -2.40 -36.71
C PHE A 53 17.20 -0.89 -36.94
N LEU A 54 18.23 -0.05 -36.79
CA LEU A 54 18.17 1.39 -37.05
C LEU A 54 18.24 1.74 -38.55
N ASN A 55 18.94 0.94 -39.36
CA ASN A 55 18.98 1.09 -40.82
C ASN A 55 17.80 0.42 -41.53
N PHE A 56 16.88 -0.22 -40.79
CA PHE A 56 15.60 -0.57 -41.37
C PHE A 56 14.89 0.73 -41.77
N GLU A 57 14.50 0.85 -43.04
CA GLU A 57 13.64 1.93 -43.53
C GLU A 57 12.28 1.83 -42.82
N LEU A 58 12.22 2.33 -41.58
CA LEU A 58 11.04 2.32 -40.75
C LEU A 58 10.04 3.28 -41.36
N LYS A 59 9.14 2.72 -42.18
CA LYS A 59 7.94 3.43 -42.62
C LYS A 59 7.25 3.96 -41.38
N VAL A 60 7.02 5.28 -41.34
CA VAL A 60 6.43 6.06 -40.23
C VAL A 60 5.21 5.38 -39.60
N TRP A 61 4.46 4.61 -40.38
CA TRP A 61 3.35 3.76 -39.94
C TRP A 61 3.69 2.76 -38.83
N TRP A 62 4.86 2.11 -38.85
CA TRP A 62 5.26 1.16 -37.79
C TRP A 62 5.47 1.86 -36.44
N VAL A 63 6.03 3.07 -36.46
CA VAL A 63 6.22 3.89 -35.25
C VAL A 63 4.87 4.29 -34.64
N LEU A 64 3.91 4.69 -35.49
CA LEU A 64 2.56 5.01 -35.06
C LEU A 64 1.81 3.81 -34.47
N VAL A 65 1.98 2.61 -35.05
CA VAL A 65 1.35 1.38 -34.54
C VAL A 65 1.87 1.03 -33.16
N VAL A 66 3.18 1.11 -32.92
CA VAL A 66 3.78 0.85 -31.60
C VAL A 66 3.30 1.86 -30.57
N LEU A 67 3.21 3.14 -30.94
CA LEU A 67 2.71 4.19 -30.06
C LEU A 67 1.23 3.99 -29.69
N ALA A 68 0.39 3.60 -30.67
CA ALA A 68 -1.02 3.29 -30.44
C ALA A 68 -1.20 2.07 -29.52
N LEU A 69 -0.37 1.03 -29.69
CA LEU A 69 -0.35 -0.16 -28.83
C LEU A 69 0.03 0.19 -27.38
N LEU A 70 1.06 1.01 -27.19
CA LEU A 70 1.46 1.52 -25.87
C LEU A 70 0.33 2.30 -25.21
N PHE A 71 -0.34 3.18 -25.97
CA PHE A 71 -1.47 3.97 -25.44
C PHE A 71 -2.65 3.07 -25.05
N ALA A 72 -2.99 2.07 -25.88
CA ALA A 72 -4.03 1.11 -25.58
C ALA A 72 -3.71 0.27 -24.33
N ALA A 73 -2.47 -0.19 -24.18
CA ALA A 73 -2.02 -0.91 -23.00
C ALA A 73 -2.14 -0.06 -21.72
N LEU A 74 -1.78 1.23 -21.79
CA LEU A 74 -1.95 2.18 -20.69
C LEU A 74 -3.42 2.34 -20.29
N LEU A 75 -4.32 2.51 -21.28
CA LEU A 75 -5.76 2.63 -21.02
C LEU A 75 -6.34 1.38 -20.35
N ILE A 76 -5.91 0.19 -20.77
CA ILE A 76 -6.32 -1.08 -20.16
C ILE A 76 -5.80 -1.17 -18.72
N TYR A 77 -4.55 -0.79 -18.48
CA TYR A 77 -3.94 -0.80 -17.14
C TYR A 77 -4.72 0.09 -16.15
N VAL A 78 -5.06 1.32 -16.56
CA VAL A 78 -5.87 2.25 -15.74
C VAL A 78 -7.25 1.66 -15.43
N LYS A 79 -7.95 1.10 -16.43
CA LYS A 79 -9.28 0.49 -16.21
C LYS A 79 -9.25 -0.71 -15.25
N ILE A 80 -8.18 -1.50 -15.27
CA ILE A 80 -8.02 -2.64 -14.36
C ILE A 80 -7.77 -2.16 -12.92
N LEU A 81 -7.01 -1.08 -12.73
CA LEU A 81 -6.81 -0.46 -11.42
C LEU A 81 -8.13 0.05 -10.83
N ASP A 82 -8.96 0.74 -11.61
CA ASP A 82 -10.27 1.23 -11.16
C ASP A 82 -11.23 0.08 -10.82
N THR A 83 -11.18 -1.03 -11.57
CA THR A 83 -12.08 -2.17 -11.36
C THR A 83 -11.74 -2.93 -10.07
N LYS A 84 -10.47 -3.01 -9.67
CA LYS A 84 -10.07 -3.64 -8.40
C LYS A 84 -10.50 -2.84 -7.16
N GLN A 85 -10.91 -1.59 -7.32
CA GLN A 85 -11.35 -0.75 -6.22
C GLN A 85 -12.86 -0.80 -5.94
N LYS A 86 -13.65 -1.55 -6.72
CA LYS A 86 -15.09 -1.71 -6.46
C LYS A 86 -15.34 -2.63 -5.26
N ASP A 87 -15.32 -2.00 -4.09
CA ASP A 87 -16.32 -2.05 -3.04
C ASP A 87 -16.81 -3.45 -2.60
N THR A 88 -15.96 -4.18 -1.88
CA THR A 88 -16.50 -4.91 -0.73
C THR A 88 -16.82 -3.88 0.36
N PRO A 89 -18.08 -3.78 0.84
CA PRO A 89 -18.42 -2.83 1.90
C PRO A 89 -17.64 -3.22 3.15
N ILE A 90 -16.63 -2.41 3.48
CA ILE A 90 -15.78 -2.67 4.63
C ILE A 90 -16.60 -2.42 5.90
N PRO A 91 -16.83 -3.43 6.76
CA PRO A 91 -17.80 -3.33 7.86
C PRO A 91 -17.54 -2.14 8.82
N PHE A 92 -16.28 -1.80 9.07
CA PHE A 92 -15.94 -0.71 9.99
C PHE A 92 -16.32 0.67 9.46
N LEU A 93 -16.51 0.85 8.14
CA LEU A 93 -16.87 2.16 7.57
C LEU A 93 -18.28 2.63 7.98
N SER A 94 -19.15 1.71 8.40
CA SER A 94 -20.45 2.05 8.97
C SER A 94 -20.40 2.53 10.42
N TYR A 95 -19.28 2.32 11.11
CA TYR A 95 -19.09 2.76 12.48
C TYR A 95 -18.63 4.21 12.50
N THR A 96 -19.58 5.14 12.49
CA THR A 96 -19.31 6.60 12.41
C THR A 96 -19.87 7.39 13.60
N LYS A 97 -20.53 6.71 14.54
CA LYS A 97 -21.15 7.30 15.73
C LYS A 97 -21.01 6.36 16.92
N ASP A 98 -20.65 6.90 18.07
CA ASP A 98 -20.68 6.18 19.35
C ASP A 98 -20.76 7.17 20.53
N SER A 99 -21.11 6.66 21.71
CA SER A 99 -21.12 7.42 22.96
C SER A 99 -19.94 7.00 23.82
N MET A 100 -19.02 7.93 24.06
CA MET A 100 -17.77 7.69 24.79
C MET A 100 -17.35 8.96 25.54
N LEU A 101 -16.65 8.79 26.67
CA LEU A 101 -16.25 9.90 27.56
C LEU A 101 -17.45 10.75 28.04
N GLY A 102 -18.63 10.14 28.17
CA GLY A 102 -19.87 10.85 28.58
C GLY A 102 -20.43 11.83 27.54
N LEU A 103 -19.92 11.78 26.30
CA LEU A 103 -20.36 12.57 25.16
C LEU A 103 -20.75 11.64 24.00
N SER A 104 -21.69 12.08 23.17
CA SER A 104 -21.98 11.43 21.90
C SER A 104 -21.03 12.01 20.84
N TRP A 105 -20.46 11.16 19.99
CA TRP A 105 -19.49 11.55 18.97
C TRP A 105 -19.94 11.14 17.59
N GLU A 106 -19.60 11.96 16.61
CA GLU A 106 -19.76 11.66 15.19
C GLU A 106 -18.44 11.95 14.46
N TRP A 107 -18.12 11.11 13.49
CA TRP A 107 -16.94 11.26 12.64
C TRP A 107 -17.21 10.72 11.25
N GLU A 108 -16.30 11.06 10.33
CA GLU A 108 -16.30 10.56 8.97
C GLU A 108 -14.98 9.85 8.69
N TYR A 109 -14.97 8.99 7.67
CA TYR A 109 -13.74 8.38 7.19
C TYR A 109 -13.31 9.05 5.89
N SER A 110 -12.03 9.43 5.83
CA SER A 110 -11.40 9.89 4.60
C SER A 110 -10.34 8.90 4.16
N LYS A 111 -10.25 8.68 2.84
CA LYS A 111 -9.27 7.79 2.24
C LYS A 111 -8.00 8.59 1.93
N THR A 112 -6.88 8.18 2.48
CA THR A 112 -5.57 8.76 2.18
C THR A 112 -5.07 8.28 0.82
N TYR A 113 -4.04 8.96 0.29
CA TYR A 113 -3.42 8.60 -0.98
C TYR A 113 -2.87 7.16 -0.99
N ASP A 114 -2.43 6.66 0.17
CA ASP A 114 -1.96 5.29 0.37
C ASP A 114 -3.10 4.25 0.42
N GLY A 115 -4.34 4.66 0.20
CA GLY A 115 -5.52 3.80 0.25
C GLY A 115 -5.96 3.41 1.66
N LYS A 116 -5.35 3.97 2.71
CA LYS A 116 -5.74 3.76 4.11
C LYS A 116 -6.88 4.70 4.50
N TYR A 117 -7.68 4.31 5.48
CA TYR A 117 -8.72 5.17 6.02
C TYR A 117 -8.23 5.89 7.28
N THR A 118 -8.51 7.18 7.37
CA THR A 118 -8.29 7.99 8.57
C THR A 118 -9.61 8.57 9.07
N ILE A 119 -9.69 8.77 10.38
CA ILE A 119 -10.82 9.46 11.01
C ILE A 119 -10.68 10.94 10.69
N SER A 120 -11.76 11.54 10.19
CA SER A 120 -11.86 12.95 9.83
C SER A 120 -13.12 13.57 10.42
N HIS A 121 -13.11 14.88 10.61
CA HIS A 121 -14.24 15.63 11.15
C HIS A 121 -14.79 15.05 12.47
N LEU A 122 -13.92 14.51 13.35
CA LEU A 122 -14.33 14.02 14.66
C LEU A 122 -14.85 15.17 15.52
N HIS A 123 -16.10 15.06 15.99
CA HIS A 123 -16.70 16.08 16.84
C HIS A 123 -17.76 15.50 17.78
N PRO A 124 -17.94 16.10 18.96
CA PRO A 124 -19.02 15.72 19.85
C PRO A 124 -20.35 16.37 19.42
N VAL A 125 -21.44 15.65 19.66
CA VAL A 125 -22.82 16.05 19.36
C VAL A 125 -23.68 16.02 20.63
N CYS A 126 -24.72 16.84 20.62
CA CYS A 126 -25.67 16.92 21.72
C CYS A 126 -26.55 15.66 21.76
N SER A 127 -26.55 14.95 22.89
CA SER A 127 -27.38 13.75 23.07
C SER A 127 -28.89 14.00 23.01
N LYS A 128 -29.34 15.25 23.16
CA LYS A 128 -30.78 15.61 23.12
C LYS A 128 -31.29 15.91 21.71
N CYS A 129 -30.50 16.59 20.88
CA CYS A 129 -30.97 17.09 19.58
C CYS A 129 -30.07 16.74 18.39
N GLY A 130 -28.96 16.01 18.62
CA GLY A 130 -28.01 15.61 17.58
C GLY A 130 -27.20 16.74 16.96
N MET A 131 -27.33 17.98 17.45
CA MET A 131 -26.53 19.11 16.95
C MET A 131 -25.09 19.02 17.46
N ARG A 132 -24.13 19.29 16.58
CA ARG A 132 -22.72 19.47 16.93
C ARG A 132 -22.54 20.48 18.06
N LEU A 133 -21.79 20.10 19.07
CA LEU A 133 -21.46 21.01 20.17
C LEU A 133 -20.39 22.01 19.73
N LYS A 134 -20.55 23.26 20.16
CA LYS A 134 -19.61 24.35 19.92
C LYS A 134 -18.80 24.60 21.20
N GLN A 135 -17.50 24.80 21.07
CA GLN A 135 -16.66 25.19 22.19
C GLN A 135 -17.06 26.58 22.68
N SER A 136 -17.28 26.68 23.99
CA SER A 136 -17.78 27.86 24.68
C SER A 136 -17.15 27.96 26.08
N GLY A 137 -17.60 28.95 26.85
CA GLY A 137 -17.07 29.23 28.18
C GLY A 137 -15.76 30.02 28.17
N MET A 138 -15.43 30.57 29.33
CA MET A 138 -14.16 31.27 29.54
C MET A 138 -13.03 30.23 29.43
N TYR A 139 -12.04 30.49 28.58
CA TYR A 139 -10.94 29.57 28.25
C TYR A 139 -11.31 28.30 27.45
N GLY A 140 -12.54 28.19 26.92
CA GLY A 140 -12.91 27.05 26.06
C GLY A 140 -13.07 25.71 26.78
N LEU A 141 -13.26 25.73 28.10
CA LEU A 141 -13.41 24.53 28.95
C LEU A 141 -14.83 23.97 28.95
N GLU A 142 -15.71 24.52 28.12
CA GLU A 142 -17.09 24.09 28.01
C GLU A 142 -17.49 23.89 26.54
N MET A 143 -18.51 23.07 26.35
CA MET A 143 -19.13 22.80 25.07
C MET A 143 -20.62 23.04 25.21
N GLU A 144 -21.17 23.85 24.32
CA GLU A 144 -22.56 24.29 24.35
C GLU A 144 -23.30 23.83 23.09
N CYS A 145 -24.53 23.39 23.30
CA CYS A 145 -25.47 23.15 22.22
C CYS A 145 -26.31 24.40 21.94
N LEU A 146 -26.18 24.97 20.74
CA LEU A 146 -26.91 26.18 20.34
C LEU A 146 -28.44 25.99 20.20
N ARG A 147 -28.94 24.75 20.07
CA ARG A 147 -30.38 24.45 20.00
C ARG A 147 -31.02 24.24 21.36
N CYS A 148 -30.36 23.48 22.24
CA CYS A 148 -30.92 23.06 23.52
C CYS A 148 -30.32 23.79 24.72
N ASN A 149 -29.41 24.73 24.49
CA ASN A 149 -28.66 25.47 25.51
C ASN A 149 -28.05 24.58 26.59
N THR A 150 -27.68 23.35 26.20
CA THR A 150 -27.10 22.35 27.11
C THR A 150 -25.59 22.53 27.09
N THR A 151 -25.00 22.73 28.27
CA THR A 151 -23.55 22.83 28.46
C THR A 151 -22.98 21.54 29.01
N LYS A 152 -21.76 21.21 28.58
CA LYS A 152 -20.95 20.09 29.04
C LYS A 152 -19.53 20.57 29.26
N LYS A 153 -18.84 19.98 30.24
CA LYS A 153 -17.41 20.22 30.44
C LYS A 153 -16.63 19.67 29.25
N TRP A 154 -15.57 20.37 28.90
CA TRP A 154 -14.64 20.00 27.84
C TRP A 154 -13.23 20.01 28.36
N GLU A 155 -12.49 18.98 28.00
CA GLU A 155 -11.07 18.86 28.28
C GLU A 155 -10.36 18.56 26.97
N ASP A 156 -9.22 19.22 26.73
CA ASP A 156 -8.54 19.16 25.44
C ASP A 156 -8.14 17.72 25.04
N HIS A 157 -7.89 16.86 26.02
CA HIS A 157 -7.55 15.47 25.77
C HIS A 157 -8.71 14.63 25.23
N TYR A 158 -9.97 15.08 25.36
CA TYR A 158 -11.14 14.33 24.90
C TYR A 158 -11.10 14.01 23.41
N LEU A 159 -10.53 14.88 22.57
CA LEU A 159 -10.42 14.62 21.13
C LEU A 159 -9.49 13.43 20.85
N THR A 160 -8.31 13.43 21.47
CA THR A 160 -7.30 12.36 21.30
C THR A 160 -7.79 11.04 21.90
N ASP A 161 -8.39 11.10 23.09
CA ASP A 161 -8.91 9.91 23.76
C ASP A 161 -10.09 9.29 23.01
N ALA A 162 -10.98 10.14 22.46
CA ALA A 162 -12.06 9.68 21.58
C ALA A 162 -11.51 8.96 20.35
N GLN A 163 -10.46 9.49 19.71
CA GLN A 163 -9.83 8.84 18.56
C GLN A 163 -9.27 7.47 18.93
N LEU A 164 -8.53 7.36 20.04
CA LEU A 164 -7.98 6.09 20.52
C LEU A 164 -9.06 5.06 20.84
N LEU A 165 -10.16 5.50 21.47
CA LEU A 165 -11.31 4.64 21.76
C LEU A 165 -12.03 4.16 20.50
N ILE A 166 -12.17 5.01 19.48
CA ILE A 166 -12.70 4.59 18.17
C ILE A 166 -11.83 3.50 17.56
N GLU A 167 -10.51 3.69 17.53
CA GLU A 167 -9.56 2.72 16.98
C GLU A 167 -9.60 1.38 17.73
N ASP A 168 -9.68 1.40 19.06
CA ASP A 168 -9.82 0.20 19.89
C ASP A 168 -11.15 -0.50 19.67
N ASN A 169 -12.26 0.25 19.60
CA ASN A 169 -13.59 -0.30 19.31
C ASN A 169 -13.64 -0.94 17.91
N ILE A 170 -12.98 -0.35 16.92
CA ILE A 170 -12.87 -0.94 15.57
C ILE A 170 -12.15 -2.29 15.65
N LYS A 171 -11.00 -2.33 16.35
CA LYS A 171 -10.22 -3.56 16.53
C LYS A 171 -11.06 -4.65 17.20
N LYS A 172 -11.77 -4.33 18.28
CA LYS A 172 -12.61 -5.28 19.02
C LYS A 172 -13.80 -5.78 18.21
N ARG A 173 -14.54 -4.87 17.57
CA ARG A 173 -15.83 -5.21 16.92
C ARG A 173 -15.67 -5.85 15.55
N PHE A 174 -14.63 -5.47 14.80
CA PHE A 174 -14.52 -5.85 13.39
C PHE A 174 -13.28 -6.69 13.06
N LEU A 175 -12.21 -6.63 13.86
CA LEU A 175 -10.97 -7.36 13.59
C LEU A 175 -10.78 -8.62 14.45
N GLN A 176 -11.58 -8.83 15.51
CA GLN A 176 -11.54 -10.06 16.31
C GLN A 176 -12.27 -11.25 15.66
N ASN A 177 -13.04 -11.00 14.58
CA ASN A 177 -13.82 -12.02 13.88
C ASN A 177 -13.25 -12.39 12.48
N GLN A 178 -12.00 -11.99 12.19
CA GLN A 178 -11.24 -12.42 11.00
C GLN A 178 -10.09 -13.33 11.42
#